data_AF-A0A2N8LEB5-F1
#
_entry.id   AF-A0A2N8LEB5-F1
#
_cell.length_a   1.000
_cell.length_b   1.000
_cell.length_c   1.000
_cell.angle_alpha   90.00
_cell.angle_beta   90.00
_cell.angle_gamma   90.00
#
_symmetry.space_group_name_H-M   'P 1'
#
loop_
_entity.id
_entity.type
_entity.pdbx_description
1 polymer ?
#
loop_
_entity_poly.entity_id
_entity_poly.type
_entity_poly.pdbx_seq_one_letter_code
_entity_poly.pdbx_strand_id
1 'polypeptide(L)'
;MQNKHLKVLAFALFLSLGLQVLSILLTSIGINETANQATLNQSILLMSWPKLITMFVIIAPLTEELVMRGLIMRYLLPKYPYLGILLSAYLFSSLHYTTKIIDTLLYLTSGFIFAFAYYKTNRLQIPIIIHASINFLVLIWIIYFR
;
A
#
# COMPACT_ATOMS: atom_id res chain seq x y z
N MET A 1 11.23 -15.75 -18.15
CA MET A 1 11.32 -14.59 -17.24
C MET A 1 9.94 -14.05 -16.79
N GLN A 2 8.94 -13.94 -17.67
CA GLN A 2 7.60 -13.38 -17.37
C GLN A 2 6.84 -14.13 -16.25
N ASN A 3 6.97 -15.46 -16.19
CA ASN A 3 6.32 -16.31 -15.18
C ASN A 3 6.77 -15.97 -13.74
N LYS A 4 8.03 -15.55 -13.53
CA LYS A 4 8.54 -15.13 -12.20
C LYS A 4 7.80 -13.89 -11.70
N HIS A 5 7.58 -12.90 -12.57
CA HIS A 5 6.98 -11.62 -12.18
C HIS A 5 5.52 -11.81 -11.81
N LEU A 6 4.81 -12.65 -12.58
CA LEU A 6 3.43 -13.01 -12.30
C LEU A 6 3.29 -13.75 -10.96
N LYS A 7 4.20 -14.67 -10.66
CA LYS A 7 4.23 -15.38 -9.36
C LYS A 7 4.45 -14.41 -8.19
N VAL A 8 5.39 -13.46 -8.32
CA VAL A 8 5.63 -12.45 -7.28
C VAL A 8 4.42 -11.53 -7.12
N LEU A 9 3.82 -11.08 -8.22
CA LEU A 9 2.62 -10.27 -8.23
C LEU A 9 1.47 -10.98 -7.49
N ALA A 10 1.16 -12.22 -7.89
CA ALA A 10 0.08 -12.99 -7.28
C ALA A 10 0.31 -13.25 -5.78
N PHE A 11 1.54 -13.60 -5.40
CA PHE A 11 1.90 -13.81 -4.00
C PHE A 11 1.77 -12.54 -3.17
N ALA A 12 2.28 -11.40 -3.66
CA ALA A 12 2.20 -10.14 -2.95
C ALA A 12 0.76 -9.60 -2.87
N LEU A 13 -0.06 -9.80 -3.91
CA LEU A 13 -1.49 -9.52 -3.86
C LEU A 13 -2.19 -10.36 -2.79
N PHE A 14 -1.92 -11.66 -2.75
CA PHE A 14 -2.48 -12.56 -1.72
C PHE A 14 -2.14 -12.09 -0.30
N LEU A 15 -0.87 -11.75 -0.04
CA LEU A 15 -0.46 -11.21 1.27
C LEU A 15 -1.16 -9.87 1.59
N SER A 16 -1.25 -8.98 0.61
CA SER A 16 -1.87 -7.67 0.81
C SER A 16 -3.38 -7.78 1.05
N LEU A 17 -4.05 -8.73 0.39
CA LEU A 17 -5.46 -9.06 0.64
C LEU A 17 -5.66 -9.61 2.05
N GLY A 18 -4.81 -10.56 2.48
CA GLY A 18 -4.86 -11.08 3.85
C GLY A 18 -4.68 -9.99 4.90
N LEU A 19 -3.75 -9.07 4.67
CA LEU A 19 -3.52 -7.91 5.53
C LEU A 19 -4.73 -6.96 5.55
N GLN A 20 -5.39 -6.75 4.41
CA GLN A 20 -6.59 -5.92 4.32
C GLN A 20 -7.78 -6.56 5.04
N VAL A 21 -7.95 -7.88 4.94
CA VAL A 21 -8.98 -8.61 5.70
C VAL A 21 -8.74 -8.47 7.20
N LEU A 22 -7.48 -8.65 7.64
CA LEU A 22 -7.12 -8.41 9.05
C LEU A 22 -7.45 -6.98 9.48
N SER A 23 -7.13 -5.98 8.65
CA SER A 23 -7.46 -4.57 8.95
C SER A 23 -8.96 -4.38 9.14
N ILE A 24 -9.80 -4.95 8.28
CA ILE A 24 -11.26 -4.85 8.38
C ILE A 24 -11.77 -5.50 9.67
N LEU A 25 -11.25 -6.68 10.03
CA LEU A 25 -11.61 -7.37 11.27
C LEU A 25 -11.20 -6.58 12.51
N LEU A 26 -10.04 -5.91 12.49
CA LEU A 26 -9.60 -5.06 13.59
C LEU A 26 -10.46 -3.79 13.71
N THR A 27 -10.90 -3.21 12.59
CA THR A 27 -11.81 -2.08 12.59
C THR A 27 -13.19 -2.46 13.10
N SER A 28 -13.72 -3.64 12.76
CA SER A 28 -15.05 -4.07 13.21
C SER A 28 -15.17 -4.26 14.73
N ILE A 29 -14.05 -4.49 15.42
CA ILE A 29 -13.96 -4.57 16.89
C ILE A 29 -13.42 -3.29 17.53
N GLY A 30 -13.33 -2.18 16.78
CA GLY A 30 -12.96 -0.85 17.27
C GLY A 30 -11.45 -0.65 17.53
N ILE A 31 -10.60 -1.58 17.10
CA ILE A 31 -9.16 -1.54 17.38
C ILE A 31 -8.42 -0.63 16.40
N ASN A 32 -8.85 -0.53 15.14
CA ASN A 32 -8.17 0.24 14.08
C ASN A 32 -9.11 1.28 13.45
N GLU A 33 -8.65 2.53 13.33
CA GLU A 33 -9.19 3.53 12.41
C GLU A 33 -8.04 4.33 11.79
N THR A 34 -7.70 4.03 10.53
CA THR A 34 -6.57 4.69 9.86
C THR A 34 -6.89 6.11 9.41
N ALA A 35 -5.89 7.00 9.43
CA ALA A 35 -6.02 8.38 8.93
C ALA A 35 -6.46 8.44 7.45
N ASN A 36 -5.96 7.51 6.62
CA ASN A 36 -6.38 7.39 5.22
C ASN A 36 -7.85 7.02 5.10
N GLN A 37 -8.35 6.11 5.94
CA GLN A 37 -9.76 5.72 5.92
C GLN A 37 -10.66 6.85 6.39
N ALA A 38 -10.29 7.59 7.44
CA ALA A 38 -11.02 8.78 7.86
C ALA A 38 -11.08 9.84 6.76
N THR A 39 -9.95 10.12 6.10
CA THR A 39 -9.86 11.08 4.98
C THR A 39 -10.71 10.62 3.79
N LEU A 40 -10.68 9.33 3.48
CA LEU A 40 -11.47 8.76 2.40
C LEU A 40 -12.98 8.81 2.70
N ASN A 41 -13.39 8.48 3.93
CA ASN A 41 -14.79 8.54 4.38
C ASN A 41 -15.38 9.95 4.23
N GLN A 42 -14.59 10.99 4.52
CA GLN A 42 -14.99 12.39 4.30
C GLN A 42 -15.01 12.73 2.81
N SER A 43 -13.99 12.31 2.05
CA SER A 43 -13.86 12.59 0.62
C SER A 43 -14.98 12.00 -0.22
N ILE A 44 -15.52 10.83 0.16
CA ILE A 44 -16.66 10.18 -0.52
C ILE A 44 -17.90 11.09 -0.53
N LEU A 45 -18.08 11.93 0.49
CA LEU A 45 -19.21 12.86 0.57
C LEU A 45 -19.03 14.11 -0.30
N LEU A 46 -17.79 14.44 -0.65
CA LEU A 46 -17.40 15.73 -1.24
C LEU A 46 -16.90 15.61 -2.68
N MET A 47 -16.63 14.40 -3.17
CA MET A 47 -15.99 14.15 -4.46
C MET A 47 -16.80 13.18 -5.30
N SER A 48 -16.76 13.38 -6.63
CA SER A 48 -17.33 12.42 -7.58
C SER A 48 -16.49 11.14 -7.66
N TRP A 49 -17.13 10.05 -8.11
CA TRP A 49 -16.49 8.74 -8.28
C TRP A 49 -15.21 8.78 -9.13
N PRO A 50 -15.18 9.44 -10.31
CA PRO A 50 -13.95 9.51 -11.09
C PRO A 50 -12.82 10.20 -10.32
N LYS A 51 -13.13 11.26 -9.56
CA LYS A 51 -12.14 12.00 -8.78
C LYS A 51 -11.56 11.15 -7.64
N LEU A 52 -12.39 10.37 -6.95
CA LEU A 52 -11.94 9.44 -5.91
C LEU A 52 -11.00 8.38 -6.47
N ILE A 53 -11.38 7.74 -7.58
CA ILE A 53 -10.55 6.74 -8.25
C ILE A 53 -9.22 7.36 -8.68
N THR A 54 -9.24 8.52 -9.34
CA THR A 54 -8.01 9.18 -9.76
C THR A 54 -7.10 9.48 -8.57
N MET A 55 -7.61 10.06 -7.49
CA MET A 55 -6.77 10.45 -6.36
C MET A 55 -6.27 9.27 -5.53
N PHE A 56 -7.16 8.37 -5.11
CA PHE A 56 -6.83 7.33 -4.12
C PHE A 56 -6.33 6.02 -4.74
N VAL A 57 -6.72 5.71 -5.98
CA VAL A 57 -6.39 4.44 -6.64
C VAL A 57 -5.22 4.60 -7.62
N ILE A 58 -5.08 5.78 -8.22
CA ILE A 58 -4.07 6.03 -9.25
C ILE A 58 -2.95 6.91 -8.70
N ILE A 59 -3.25 8.16 -8.34
CA ILE A 59 -2.24 9.17 -8.01
C ILE A 59 -1.51 8.82 -6.70
N ALA A 60 -2.23 8.49 -5.63
CA ALA A 60 -1.60 8.14 -4.35
C ALA A 60 -0.65 6.93 -4.49
N PRO A 61 -1.07 5.75 -4.96
CA PRO A 61 -0.15 4.63 -5.18
C PRO A 61 1.00 4.97 -6.12
N LEU A 62 0.74 5.67 -7.23
CA LEU A 62 1.80 6.04 -8.17
C LEU A 62 2.89 6.90 -7.51
N THR A 63 2.48 7.95 -6.80
CA THR A 63 3.42 8.89 -6.17
C THR A 63 4.17 8.24 -5.02
N GLU A 64 3.49 7.49 -4.16
CA GLU A 64 4.11 6.79 -3.04
C GLU A 64 5.13 5.75 -3.52
N GLU A 65 4.79 4.95 -4.53
CA GLU A 65 5.72 3.96 -5.10
C GLU A 65 6.89 4.62 -5.84
N LEU A 66 6.67 5.72 -6.56
CA LEU A 66 7.74 6.47 -7.22
C LEU A 66 8.78 6.98 -6.22
N VAL A 67 8.35 7.50 -5.06
CA VAL A 67 9.27 7.97 -4.02
C VAL A 67 9.93 6.79 -3.31
N MET A 68 9.15 5.83 -2.83
CA MET A 68 9.69 4.74 -2.01
C MET A 68 10.57 3.78 -2.82
N ARG A 69 10.11 3.35 -4.00
CA ARG A 69 10.77 2.31 -4.79
C ARG A 69 11.61 2.94 -5.89
N GLY A 70 11.05 3.94 -6.57
CA GLY A 70 11.69 4.62 -7.70
C GLY A 70 12.87 5.52 -7.32
N LEU A 71 12.84 6.15 -6.14
CA LEU A 71 13.91 7.01 -5.62
C LEU A 71 14.71 6.31 -4.51
N ILE A 72 14.09 6.01 -3.37
CA ILE A 72 14.80 5.55 -2.16
C ILE A 72 15.42 4.17 -2.38
N MET A 73 14.61 3.15 -2.71
CA MET A 73 15.16 1.81 -2.94
C MET A 73 16.09 1.76 -4.15
N ARG A 74 15.75 2.44 -5.25
CA ARG A 74 16.59 2.45 -6.45
C ARG A 74 18.01 2.97 -6.17
N TYR A 75 18.14 3.96 -5.28
CA TYR A 75 19.43 4.48 -4.85
C TYR A 75 20.19 3.52 -3.92
N LEU A 76 19.48 2.88 -2.97
CA LEU A 76 20.12 2.07 -1.93
C LEU A 76 20.40 0.62 -2.35
N LEU A 77 19.53 -0.01 -3.14
CA LEU A 77 19.61 -1.44 -3.49
C LEU A 77 20.97 -1.88 -4.06
N PRO A 78 21.68 -1.10 -4.91
CA PRO A 78 22.97 -1.53 -5.45
C PRO A 78 24.07 -1.69 -4.40
N LYS A 79 24.01 -0.95 -3.28
CA LYS A 79 25.06 -0.93 -2.25
C LYS A 79 24.60 -1.50 -0.90
N TYR A 80 23.35 -1.27 -0.53
CA TYR A 80 22.78 -1.60 0.77
C TYR A 80 21.36 -2.16 0.61
N PRO A 81 21.20 -3.38 0.06
CA PRO A 81 19.88 -3.93 -0.29
C PRO A 81 18.95 -4.07 0.92
N TYR A 82 19.44 -4.59 2.04
CA TYR A 82 18.66 -4.75 3.26
C TYR A 82 18.24 -3.40 3.86
N LEU A 83 19.16 -2.42 3.88
CA LEU A 83 18.85 -1.06 4.33
C LEU A 83 17.81 -0.41 3.43
N GLY A 84 17.91 -0.57 2.11
CA GLY A 84 16.93 -0.05 1.16
C GLY A 84 15.53 -0.60 1.40
N ILE A 85 15.39 -1.90 1.68
CA ILE A 85 14.11 -2.54 2.00
C ILE A 85 13.57 -2.02 3.35
N LEU A 86 14.39 -2.07 4.42
CA LEU A 86 13.99 -1.66 5.77
C LEU A 86 13.59 -0.18 5.82
N LEU A 87 14.43 0.70 5.27
CA LEU A 87 14.20 2.14 5.27
C LEU A 87 12.98 2.51 4.42
N SER A 88 12.81 1.89 3.25
CA SER A 88 11.64 2.15 2.40
C SER A 88 10.33 1.75 3.09
N ALA A 89 10.28 0.59 3.75
CA ALA A 89 9.08 0.16 4.48
C ALA A 89 8.80 1.06 5.69
N TYR A 90 9.84 1.43 6.44
CA TYR A 90 9.72 2.33 7.59
C TYR A 90 9.21 3.72 7.19
N LEU A 91 9.78 4.32 6.15
CA LEU A 91 9.35 5.63 5.66
C LEU A 91 7.93 5.57 5.08
N PHE A 92 7.58 4.49 4.37
CA PHE A 92 6.21 4.27 3.90
C PHE A 92 5.22 4.30 5.06
N SER A 93 5.46 3.52 6.13
CA SER A 93 4.61 3.53 7.33
C SER A 93 4.56 4.91 8.00
N SER A 94 5.69 5.60 8.10
CA SER A 94 5.79 6.91 8.77
C SER A 94 4.96 8.00 8.08
N LEU A 95 4.82 7.96 6.75
CA LEU A 95 4.00 8.91 5.99
C LEU A 95 2.49 8.74 6.17
N HIS A 96 2.06 7.67 6.85
CA HIS A 96 0.64 7.41 7.11
C HIS A 96 0.14 7.98 8.43
N TYR A 97 1.00 8.70 9.18
CA TYR A 97 0.67 9.46 10.39
C TYR A 97 -0.23 8.71 11.38
N THR A 98 0.11 7.45 11.63
CA THR A 98 -0.66 6.58 12.52
C THR A 98 -0.45 6.94 13.99
N THR A 99 -1.53 6.87 14.77
CA THR A 99 -1.50 7.11 16.22
C THR A 99 -1.46 5.81 17.02
N LYS A 100 -2.04 4.73 16.47
CA LYS A 100 -2.04 3.41 17.10
C LYS A 100 -0.90 2.56 16.53
N ILE A 101 -0.22 1.84 17.41
CA ILE A 101 0.88 0.94 17.03
C ILE A 101 0.43 -0.13 16.03
N ILE A 102 -0.81 -0.62 16.15
CA ILE A 102 -1.35 -1.64 15.25
C ILE A 102 -1.45 -1.12 13.82
N ASP A 103 -1.87 0.13 13.63
CA ASP A 103 -1.99 0.76 12.31
C ASP A 103 -0.59 0.99 11.72
N THR A 104 0.38 1.42 12.54
CA THR A 104 1.78 1.55 12.13
C THR A 104 2.32 0.21 11.62
N LEU A 105 2.02 -0.89 12.32
CA LEU A 105 2.45 -2.24 11.92
C LEU A 105 1.76 -2.71 10.63
N LEU A 106 0.48 -2.39 10.42
CA LEU A 106 -0.22 -2.67 9.16
C LEU A 106 0.46 -1.95 7.99
N TYR A 107 0.71 -0.64 8.08
CA TYR A 107 1.38 0.09 7.00
C TYR A 107 2.84 -0.32 6.83
N LEU A 108 3.55 -0.64 7.90
CA LEU A 108 4.92 -1.16 7.82
C LEU A 108 4.96 -2.49 7.07
N THR A 109 4.00 -3.36 7.34
CA THR A 109 3.84 -4.65 6.64
C THR A 109 3.52 -4.44 5.15
N SER A 110 2.59 -3.54 4.81
CA SER A 110 2.32 -3.15 3.41
C SER A 110 3.60 -2.63 2.73
N GLY A 111 4.32 -1.75 3.42
CA GLY A 111 5.60 -1.21 2.98
C GLY A 111 6.62 -2.30 2.63
N PHE A 112 6.73 -3.32 3.47
CA PHE A 112 7.57 -4.50 3.23
C PHE A 112 7.11 -5.36 2.06
N ILE A 113 5.81 -5.62 1.92
CA ILE A 113 5.27 -6.42 0.81
C ILE A 113 5.62 -5.77 -0.54
N PHE A 114 5.39 -4.46 -0.66
CA PHE A 114 5.68 -3.72 -1.90
C PHE A 114 7.19 -3.60 -2.14
N ALA A 115 7.99 -3.36 -1.09
CA ALA A 115 9.45 -3.34 -1.19
C ALA A 115 10.01 -4.70 -1.63
N PHE A 116 9.49 -5.80 -1.09
CA PHE A 116 9.84 -7.15 -1.51
C PHE A 116 9.48 -7.41 -2.97
N ALA A 117 8.28 -7.02 -3.39
CA ALA A 117 7.83 -7.17 -4.78
C ALA A 117 8.75 -6.41 -5.75
N TYR A 118 9.14 -5.18 -5.40
CA TYR A 118 10.12 -4.41 -6.17
C TYR A 118 11.50 -5.08 -6.18
N TYR A 119 12.02 -5.49 -5.02
CA TYR A 119 13.33 -6.13 -4.89
C TYR A 119 13.44 -7.41 -5.73
N LYS A 120 12.37 -8.24 -5.76
CA LYS A 120 12.38 -9.50 -6.51
C LYS A 120 12.23 -9.35 -8.01
N THR A 121 11.58 -8.28 -8.47
CA THR A 121 11.22 -8.09 -9.89
C THR A 121 12.04 -7.01 -10.58
N ASN A 122 12.60 -6.05 -9.83
CA ASN A 122 13.20 -4.82 -10.32
C ASN A 122 12.28 -4.07 -11.30
N ARG A 123 10.98 -4.10 -11.04
CA ARG A 123 9.93 -3.47 -11.87
C ARG A 123 9.05 -2.63 -10.98
N LEU A 124 9.02 -1.32 -11.23
CA LEU A 124 8.17 -0.39 -10.48
C LEU A 124 6.68 -0.63 -10.72
N GLN A 125 6.32 -1.18 -11.89
CA GLN A 125 4.92 -1.48 -12.22
C GLN A 125 4.31 -2.51 -11.26
N ILE A 126 5.11 -3.45 -10.76
CA ILE A 126 4.60 -4.54 -9.91
C ILE A 126 4.05 -4.01 -8.57
N PRO A 127 4.81 -3.29 -7.73
CA PRO A 127 4.25 -2.71 -6.51
C PRO A 127 3.14 -1.69 -6.77
N ILE A 128 3.21 -0.90 -7.84
CA ILE A 128 2.11 0.04 -8.22
C ILE A 128 0.81 -0.72 -8.46
N ILE A 129 0.83 -1.80 -9.24
CA ILE A 129 -0.36 -2.59 -9.54
C ILE A 129 -0.92 -3.22 -8.26
N ILE A 130 -0.06 -3.76 -7.39
CA ILE A 130 -0.49 -4.34 -6.12
C ILE A 130 -1.19 -3.28 -5.26
N HIS A 131 -0.51 -2.15 -5.04
CA HIS A 131 -1.00 -1.08 -4.18
C HIS A 131 -2.30 -0.46 -4.72
N ALA A 132 -2.36 -0.12 -6.01
CA ALA A 132 -3.56 0.40 -6.66
C ALA A 132 -4.72 -0.61 -6.57
N SER A 133 -4.46 -1.91 -6.74
CA SER A 133 -5.49 -2.94 -6.66
C SER A 133 -6.10 -3.02 -5.25
N ILE A 134 -5.27 -2.94 -4.21
CA ILE A 134 -5.75 -2.92 -2.82
C ILE A 134 -6.54 -1.65 -2.53
N ASN A 135 -6.03 -0.47 -2.92
CA ASN A 135 -6.75 0.78 -2.73
C ASN A 135 -8.10 0.80 -3.47
N PHE A 136 -8.15 0.23 -4.67
CA PHE A 136 -9.40 0.08 -5.41
C PHE A 136 -10.41 -0.78 -4.65
N LEU A 137 -9.99 -1.95 -4.15
CA LEU A 137 -10.86 -2.84 -3.38
C LEU A 137 -11.34 -2.19 -2.08
N VAL A 138 -10.46 -1.45 -1.39
CA VAL A 138 -10.81 -0.69 -0.18
C VAL A 138 -11.83 0.41 -0.49
N LEU A 139 -11.63 1.15 -1.58
CA LEU A 139 -12.57 2.18 -2.02
C LEU A 139 -13.95 1.58 -2.28
N ILE A 140 -14.02 0.48 -3.02
CA ILE A 140 -15.27 -0.23 -3.29
C ILE A 140 -15.90 -0.72 -1.98
N TRP A 141 -15.12 -1.37 -1.10
CA TRP A 141 -15.61 -1.86 0.18
C TRP A 141 -16.26 -0.76 1.01
N ILE A 142 -15.56 0.37 1.19
CA ILE A 142 -16.05 1.49 1.99
C ILE A 142 -17.33 2.08 1.38
N ILE A 143 -17.46 2.14 0.06
CA ILE A 143 -18.66 2.74 -0.53
C ILE A 143 -19.90 1.85 -0.34
N TYR A 144 -19.76 0.53 -0.42
CA TYR A 144 -20.91 -0.38 -0.30
C TYR A 144 -21.21 -0.83 1.14
N PHE A 145 -20.22 -0.81 2.04
CA PHE A 145 -20.31 -1.42 3.38
C PHE A 145 -19.96 -0.44 4.53
N ARG A 146 -19.89 0.86 4.25
CA ARG A 146 -19.78 1.90 5.29
C ARG A 146 -21.02 1.96 6.18
#